data_AF-A0A7K2M7K2-F1
#
_entry.id   AF-A0A7K2M7K2-F1
#
_cell.length_a   1.000
_cell.length_b   1.000
_cell.length_c   1.000
_cell.angle_alpha   90.00
_cell.angle_beta   90.00
_cell.angle_gamma   90.00
#
_symmetry.space_group_name_H-M   'P 1'
#
loop_
_entity.id
_entity.type
_entity.pdbx_description
1 polymer ?
#
loop_
_entity_poly.entity_id
_entity_poly.type
_entity_poly.pdbx_seq_one_letter_code
_entity_poly.pdbx_strand_id
1 'polypeptide(L)'
;DVVVVGAETVRQEGYRPARARAEFAALREAAGQGPAPAIAVVTAGLELDFSLPLFTSPLVPTLILTGAAANPDRIAEAERAGARVVIAGDGVGIDPVRAVKALAGLGHTRLLTEGGPRLLGQLVASEVLDELCLTVSPMLTAGDAQRIAGGPSVAVPRRFALASVLEEEGFLFTS
;
A
#
# COMPACT_ATOMS: atom_id res chain seq x y z
N ASP A 1 -0.47 -8.86 -6.54
CA ASP A 1 -1.78 -9.30 -6.03
C ASP A 1 -2.55 -8.15 -5.39
N VAL A 2 -1.88 -7.35 -4.58
CA VAL A 2 -2.48 -6.22 -3.86
C VAL A 2 -1.56 -5.00 -3.92
N VAL A 3 -2.16 -3.82 -4.04
CA VAL A 3 -1.48 -2.52 -3.88
C VAL A 3 -1.82 -1.99 -2.49
N VAL A 4 -0.81 -1.76 -1.64
CA VAL A 4 -0.93 -1.33 -0.25
C VAL A 4 -0.59 0.15 -0.14
N VAL A 5 -1.52 0.93 0.37
CA VAL A 5 -1.41 2.39 0.42
C VAL A 5 -1.89 2.94 1.77
N GLY A 6 -1.24 3.98 2.27
CA GLY A 6 -1.68 4.69 3.47
C GLY A 6 -2.92 5.55 3.20
N ALA A 7 -3.83 5.64 4.17
CA ALA A 7 -5.06 6.43 4.06
C ALA A 7 -4.84 7.92 3.74
N GLU A 8 -3.72 8.50 4.17
CA GLU A 8 -3.40 9.89 3.88
C GLU A 8 -3.15 10.12 2.39
N THR A 9 -2.35 9.25 1.77
CA THR A 9 -2.13 9.22 0.32
C THR A 9 -3.45 9.03 -0.43
N VAL A 10 -4.30 8.11 0.02
CA VAL A 10 -5.63 7.89 -0.60
C VAL A 10 -6.47 9.17 -0.62
N ARG A 11 -6.49 9.93 0.48
CA ARG A 11 -7.25 11.19 0.58
C ARG A 11 -6.67 12.29 -0.30
N GLN A 12 -5.36 12.39 -0.41
CA GLN A 12 -4.68 13.47 -1.14
C GLN A 12 -4.67 13.23 -2.65
N GLU A 13 -4.55 11.98 -3.09
CA GLU A 13 -4.31 11.64 -4.51
C GLU A 13 -5.56 11.17 -5.26
N GLY A 14 -6.73 11.17 -4.59
CA GLY A 14 -7.99 10.81 -5.25
C GLY A 14 -8.01 9.36 -5.75
N TYR A 15 -7.46 8.45 -4.94
CA TYR A 15 -7.30 7.04 -5.28
C TYR A 15 -8.60 6.39 -5.75
N ARG A 16 -8.50 5.53 -6.76
CA ARG A 16 -9.63 4.80 -7.36
C ARG A 16 -9.37 3.30 -7.33
N PRO A 17 -10.40 2.45 -7.54
CA PRO A 17 -10.16 1.02 -7.69
C PRO A 17 -9.20 0.75 -8.85
N ALA A 18 -8.39 -0.30 -8.70
CA ALA A 18 -7.62 -0.82 -9.80
C ALA A 18 -8.55 -1.28 -10.93
N ARG A 19 -8.17 -0.97 -12.17
CA ARG A 19 -8.92 -1.34 -13.37
C ARG A 19 -8.33 -2.60 -13.97
N ALA A 20 -9.19 -3.47 -14.50
CA ALA A 20 -8.75 -4.52 -15.40
C ALA A 20 -8.20 -3.87 -16.68
N ARG A 21 -6.97 -4.26 -17.07
CA ARG A 21 -6.33 -3.81 -18.30
C ARG A 21 -6.17 -5.01 -19.23
N ALA A 22 -6.75 -4.92 -20.42
CA ALA A 22 -6.73 -6.02 -21.40
C ALA A 22 -5.29 -6.46 -21.74
N GLU A 23 -4.36 -5.51 -21.82
CA GLU A 23 -2.92 -5.71 -22.03
C GLU A 23 -2.29 -6.67 -21.01
N PHE A 24 -2.80 -6.71 -19.77
CA PHE A 24 -2.25 -7.55 -18.70
C PHE A 24 -3.11 -8.78 -18.39
N ALA A 25 -4.26 -8.96 -19.05
CA ALA A 25 -5.22 -10.02 -18.71
C ALA A 25 -4.58 -11.41 -18.79
N ALA A 26 -3.93 -11.73 -19.90
CA ALA A 26 -3.29 -13.03 -20.12
C ALA A 26 -2.14 -13.30 -19.11
N LEU A 27 -1.33 -12.27 -18.80
CA LEU A 27 -0.23 -12.40 -17.83
C LEU A 27 -0.76 -12.65 -16.41
N ARG A 28 -1.85 -11.96 -16.04
CA ARG A 28 -2.50 -12.13 -14.74
C ARG A 28 -3.10 -13.52 -14.61
N GLU A 29 -3.83 -13.99 -15.62
CA GLU A 29 -4.41 -15.33 -15.65
C GLU A 29 -3.33 -16.42 -15.56
N ALA A 30 -2.28 -16.33 -16.38
CA ALA A 30 -1.15 -17.25 -16.33
C ALA A 30 -0.46 -17.29 -14.95
N ALA A 31 -0.51 -16.18 -14.21
CA ALA A 31 0.03 -16.08 -12.85
C ALA A 31 -1.00 -16.34 -11.74
N GLY A 32 -2.18 -16.88 -12.07
CA GLY A 32 -3.25 -17.22 -11.11
C GLY A 32 -3.89 -16.01 -10.42
N GLN A 33 -3.80 -14.82 -11.00
CA GLN A 33 -4.30 -13.57 -10.43
C GLN A 33 -5.72 -13.25 -10.90
N GLY A 34 -6.47 -12.55 -10.06
CA GLY A 34 -7.76 -11.94 -10.45
C GLY A 34 -7.60 -10.86 -11.53
N PRO A 35 -8.69 -10.35 -12.11
CA PRO A 35 -8.68 -9.45 -13.27
C PRO A 35 -8.01 -8.09 -13.01
N ALA A 36 -7.94 -7.66 -11.75
CA ALA A 36 -7.23 -6.47 -11.28
C ALA A 36 -6.62 -6.76 -9.89
N PRO A 37 -5.54 -6.06 -9.47
CA PRO A 37 -5.07 -6.15 -8.10
C PRO A 37 -6.10 -5.58 -7.12
N ALA A 38 -6.17 -6.11 -5.91
CA ALA A 38 -6.92 -5.46 -4.84
C ALA A 38 -6.20 -4.17 -4.40
N ILE A 39 -6.94 -3.20 -3.87
CA ILE A 39 -6.37 -2.07 -3.13
C ILE A 39 -6.51 -2.37 -1.64
N ALA A 40 -5.43 -2.18 -0.89
CA ALA A 40 -5.35 -2.35 0.55
C ALA A 40 -5.01 -1.01 1.20
N VAL A 41 -5.98 -0.40 1.87
CA VAL A 41 -5.79 0.89 2.56
C VAL A 41 -5.42 0.65 4.01
N VAL A 42 -4.23 1.11 4.42
CA VAL A 42 -3.77 1.09 5.81
C VAL A 42 -4.29 2.33 6.52
N THR A 43 -5.07 2.15 7.59
CA THR A 43 -5.66 3.24 8.37
C THR A 43 -5.84 2.84 9.81
N ALA A 44 -5.51 3.73 10.76
CA ALA A 44 -5.77 3.49 12.18
C ALA A 44 -7.18 3.94 12.60
N GLY A 45 -7.64 5.09 12.08
CA GLY A 45 -8.92 5.68 12.45
C GLY A 45 -10.08 5.34 11.52
N LEU A 46 -9.81 4.74 10.36
CA LEU A 46 -10.82 4.54 9.30
C LEU A 46 -11.50 5.85 8.86
N GLU A 47 -10.84 6.99 9.04
CA GLU A 47 -11.31 8.32 8.61
C GLU A 47 -11.17 8.47 7.09
N LEU A 48 -12.06 7.77 6.37
CA LEU A 48 -12.16 7.68 4.92
C LEU A 48 -13.62 7.98 4.53
N ASP A 49 -13.79 8.56 3.34
CA ASP A 49 -15.12 8.72 2.74
C ASP A 49 -15.48 7.42 1.99
N PHE A 50 -16.31 6.60 2.64
CA PHE A 50 -16.74 5.31 2.10
C PHE A 50 -17.76 5.42 0.96
N SER A 51 -18.21 6.63 0.61
CA SER A 51 -19.04 6.85 -0.59
C SER A 51 -18.23 6.88 -1.89
N LEU A 52 -16.91 7.04 -1.79
CA LEU A 52 -16.03 7.16 -2.95
C LEU A 52 -15.98 5.87 -3.79
N PRO A 53 -15.73 5.98 -5.12
CA PRO A 53 -15.66 4.84 -6.03
C PRO A 53 -14.67 3.75 -5.61
N LEU A 54 -13.64 4.10 -4.82
CA LEU A 54 -12.69 3.16 -4.24
C LEU A 54 -13.38 2.03 -3.46
N PHE A 55 -14.51 2.33 -2.81
CA PHE A 55 -15.25 1.37 -2.00
C PHE A 55 -16.52 0.89 -2.70
N THR A 56 -17.22 1.79 -3.42
CA THR A 56 -18.55 1.52 -3.98
C THR A 56 -18.56 0.88 -5.37
N SER A 57 -17.44 0.88 -6.11
CA SER A 57 -17.38 0.31 -7.46
C SER A 57 -16.07 -0.43 -7.81
N PRO A 58 -15.44 -1.20 -6.90
CA PRO A 58 -14.25 -1.95 -7.25
C PRO A 58 -14.58 -3.29 -7.95
N LEU A 59 -13.70 -3.74 -8.85
CA LEU A 59 -13.80 -5.08 -9.46
C LEU A 59 -13.49 -6.21 -8.45
N VAL A 60 -12.65 -5.90 -7.46
CA VAL A 60 -12.27 -6.78 -6.35
C VAL A 60 -12.40 -5.96 -5.07
N PRO A 61 -13.07 -6.45 -4.01
CA PRO A 61 -13.30 -5.66 -2.80
C PRO A 61 -12.03 -4.98 -2.26
N THR A 62 -12.12 -3.70 -1.95
CA THR A 62 -11.04 -2.96 -1.30
C THR A 62 -10.84 -3.50 0.11
N LEU A 63 -9.59 -3.74 0.49
CA LEU A 63 -9.21 -4.18 1.83
C LEU A 63 -8.93 -2.93 2.69
N ILE A 64 -9.39 -2.96 3.94
CA ILE A 64 -9.03 -1.98 4.96
C ILE A 64 -8.18 -2.70 6.00
N LEU A 65 -6.92 -2.30 6.16
CA LEU A 65 -6.04 -2.85 7.19
C LEU A 65 -6.00 -1.88 8.36
N THR A 66 -6.39 -2.36 9.53
CA THR A 66 -6.45 -1.60 10.77
C THR A 66 -6.08 -2.46 11.97
N GLY A 67 -6.01 -1.89 13.16
CA GLY A 67 -5.77 -2.62 14.41
C GLY A 67 -7.06 -3.01 15.14
N ALA A 68 -6.94 -3.94 16.09
CA ALA A 68 -8.05 -4.52 16.84
C ALA A 68 -8.79 -3.52 17.73
N ALA A 69 -8.15 -2.41 18.11
CA ALA A 69 -8.75 -1.34 18.90
C ALA A 69 -9.41 -0.24 18.03
N ALA A 70 -9.55 -0.45 16.72
CA ALA A 70 -10.25 0.48 15.84
C ALA A 70 -11.73 0.61 16.19
N ASN A 71 -12.32 1.77 15.89
CA ASN A 71 -13.73 2.06 16.20
C ASN A 71 -14.67 1.07 15.48
N PRO A 72 -15.48 0.27 16.21
CA PRO A 72 -16.34 -0.74 15.62
C PRO A 72 -17.42 -0.15 14.69
N ASP A 73 -17.92 1.07 14.97
CA ASP A 73 -18.92 1.71 14.13
C ASP A 73 -18.35 2.07 12.76
N ARG A 74 -17.08 2.51 12.72
CA ARG A 74 -16.36 2.81 11.49
C ARG A 74 -16.01 1.54 10.70
N ILE A 75 -15.72 0.43 11.39
CA ILE A 75 -15.56 -0.89 10.76
C ILE A 75 -16.87 -1.29 10.06
N ALA A 76 -17.99 -1.23 10.79
CA ALA A 76 -19.30 -1.59 10.25
C ALA A 76 -19.72 -0.67 9.08
N GLU A 77 -19.33 0.60 9.09
CA GLU A 77 -19.52 1.51 7.96
C GLU A 77 -18.70 1.10 6.73
N ALA A 78 -17.42 0.76 6.91
CA ALA A 78 -16.57 0.28 5.82
C ALA A 78 -17.12 -1.01 5.18
N GLU A 79 -17.57 -1.95 6.01
CA GLU A 79 -18.15 -3.21 5.55
C GLU A 79 -19.47 -3.01 4.81
N ARG A 80 -20.35 -2.12 5.29
CA ARG A 80 -21.58 -1.73 4.57
C ARG A 80 -21.31 -1.11 3.21
N ALA A 81 -20.17 -0.43 3.05
CA ALA A 81 -19.75 0.14 1.78
C ALA A 81 -19.10 -0.89 0.82
N GLY A 82 -18.97 -2.15 1.23
CA GLY A 82 -18.40 -3.23 0.41
C GLY A 82 -16.90 -3.45 0.59
N ALA A 83 -16.26 -2.76 1.54
CA ALA A 83 -14.87 -3.02 1.89
C ALA A 83 -14.74 -4.26 2.79
N ARG A 84 -13.61 -4.95 2.72
CA ARG A 84 -13.27 -6.04 3.64
C ARG A 84 -12.27 -5.54 4.67
N VAL A 85 -12.67 -5.51 5.94
CA VAL A 85 -11.78 -5.10 7.04
C VAL A 85 -10.91 -6.28 7.47
N VAL A 86 -9.62 -6.00 7.66
CA VAL A 86 -8.59 -6.96 8.09
C VAL A 86 -7.90 -6.40 9.32
N ILE A 87 -8.05 -7.11 10.44
CA ILE A 87 -7.37 -6.76 11.69
C ILE A 87 -5.93 -7.28 11.64
N ALA A 88 -4.98 -6.35 11.71
CA ALA A 88 -3.56 -6.61 11.53
C ALA A 88 -2.69 -5.96 12.62
N GLY A 89 -3.24 -5.70 13.81
CA GLY A 89 -2.51 -5.15 14.96
C GLY A 89 -3.35 -5.21 16.23
N ASP A 90 -2.72 -5.09 17.40
CA ASP A 90 -3.44 -5.12 18.69
C ASP A 90 -3.98 -3.73 19.08
N GLY A 91 -3.35 -2.66 18.61
CA GLY A 91 -3.74 -1.27 18.88
C GLY A 91 -4.75 -0.74 17.86
N VAL A 92 -4.77 0.58 17.65
CA VAL A 92 -5.59 1.20 16.59
C VAL A 92 -4.97 1.06 15.20
N GLY A 93 -3.64 1.03 15.10
CA GLY A 93 -2.90 0.85 13.85
C GLY A 93 -2.48 -0.59 13.60
N ILE A 94 -1.90 -0.83 12.42
CA ILE A 94 -1.34 -2.13 12.07
C ILE A 94 0.01 -2.39 12.74
N ASP A 95 0.32 -3.66 12.93
CA ASP A 95 1.67 -4.21 12.98
C ASP A 95 2.07 -4.63 11.55
N PRO A 96 3.18 -4.10 10.97
CA PRO A 96 3.54 -4.39 9.59
C PRO A 96 3.79 -5.87 9.28
N VAL A 97 4.35 -6.63 10.23
CA VAL A 97 4.59 -8.08 10.07
C VAL A 97 3.27 -8.83 10.02
N ARG A 98 2.33 -8.47 10.90
CA ARG A 98 0.98 -9.05 10.91
C ARG A 98 0.18 -8.65 9.67
N ALA A 99 0.32 -7.42 9.18
CA ALA A 99 -0.32 -6.98 7.94
C ALA A 99 0.11 -7.81 6.73
N VAL A 100 1.42 -8.03 6.57
CA VAL A 100 1.97 -8.89 5.50
C VAL A 100 1.43 -10.32 5.64
N LYS A 101 1.47 -10.89 6.85
CA LYS A 101 0.95 -12.24 7.12
C LYS A 101 -0.56 -12.37 6.87
N ALA A 102 -1.34 -11.36 7.26
CA ALA A 102 -2.79 -11.36 7.05
C ALA A 102 -3.12 -11.32 5.56
N LEU A 103 -2.44 -10.48 4.77
CA LEU A 103 -2.58 -10.43 3.32
C LEU A 103 -2.20 -11.77 2.66
N ALA A 104 -1.09 -12.38 3.11
CA ALA A 104 -0.68 -13.70 2.64
C ALA A 104 -1.73 -14.78 2.98
N GLY A 105 -2.33 -14.72 4.16
CA GLY A 105 -3.44 -15.61 4.57
C GLY A 105 -4.71 -15.45 3.71
N LEU A 106 -4.85 -14.33 3.00
CA LEU A 106 -5.91 -14.10 2.00
C LEU A 106 -5.49 -14.52 0.58
N GLY A 107 -4.30 -15.08 0.42
CA GLY A 107 -3.73 -15.47 -0.88
C GLY A 107 -2.98 -14.34 -1.60
N HIS A 108 -2.83 -13.17 -0.98
CA HIS A 108 -2.05 -12.06 -1.55
C HIS A 108 -0.58 -12.21 -1.16
N THR A 109 0.23 -12.75 -2.06
CA THR A 109 1.67 -13.03 -1.81
C THR A 109 2.60 -12.08 -2.55
N ARG A 110 2.08 -11.31 -3.52
CA ARG A 110 2.79 -10.21 -4.20
C ARG A 110 2.19 -8.87 -3.81
N LEU A 111 2.89 -8.13 -2.95
CA LEU A 111 2.46 -6.86 -2.37
C LEU A 111 3.28 -5.73 -3.00
N LEU A 112 2.62 -4.74 -3.59
CA LEU A 112 3.24 -3.47 -3.98
C LEU A 112 2.82 -2.42 -2.97
N THR A 113 3.73 -1.62 -2.42
CA THR A 113 3.35 -0.43 -1.66
C THR A 113 3.71 0.84 -2.41
N GLU A 114 2.78 1.78 -2.48
CA GLU A 114 2.97 3.10 -3.09
C GLU A 114 3.12 4.18 -2.00
N GLY A 115 3.44 3.77 -0.77
CA GLY A 115 3.57 4.65 0.39
C GLY A 115 2.23 4.95 1.06
N GLY A 116 2.02 6.10 1.70
CA GLY A 116 2.94 7.23 1.80
C GLY A 116 4.11 7.04 2.78
N PRO A 117 4.87 8.12 3.05
CA PRO A 117 6.15 8.04 3.77
C PRO A 117 6.09 7.37 5.14
N ARG A 118 5.01 7.56 5.89
CA ARG A 118 4.82 6.92 7.20
C ARG A 118 4.70 5.39 7.07
N LEU A 119 3.94 4.91 6.09
CA LEU A 119 3.78 3.47 5.85
C LEU A 119 5.11 2.85 5.41
N LEU A 120 5.80 3.47 4.45
CA LEU A 120 7.10 2.98 4.00
C LEU A 120 8.11 2.93 5.16
N GLY A 121 8.16 3.96 6.00
CA GLY A 121 9.02 3.97 7.19
C GLY A 121 8.71 2.85 8.18
N GLN A 122 7.42 2.52 8.40
CA GLN A 122 7.03 1.40 9.26
C GLN A 122 7.44 0.03 8.69
N LEU A 123 7.30 -0.16 7.37
CA LEU A 123 7.73 -1.39 6.69
C LEU A 123 9.25 -1.58 6.78
N VAL A 124 10.01 -0.50 6.58
CA VAL A 124 11.47 -0.51 6.73
C VAL A 124 11.87 -0.82 8.17
N ALA A 125 11.28 -0.13 9.16
CA ALA A 125 11.60 -0.31 10.57
C ALA A 125 11.23 -1.70 11.11
N SER A 126 10.25 -2.37 10.49
CA SER A 126 9.83 -3.73 10.83
C SER A 126 10.53 -4.80 10.00
N GLU A 127 11.48 -4.41 9.15
CA GLU A 127 12.28 -5.30 8.30
C GLU A 127 11.48 -6.14 7.28
N VAL A 128 10.26 -5.71 6.93
CA VAL A 128 9.37 -6.40 5.98
C VAL A 128 9.35 -5.80 4.57
N LEU A 129 10.29 -4.89 4.27
CA LEU A 129 10.50 -4.38 2.92
C LEU A 129 11.54 -5.25 2.19
N ASP A 130 11.10 -5.99 1.17
CA ASP A 130 11.97 -6.91 0.42
C ASP A 130 12.72 -6.22 -0.72
N GLU A 131 12.04 -5.31 -1.44
CA GLU A 131 12.54 -4.63 -2.64
C GLU A 131 12.12 -3.15 -2.63
N LEU A 132 12.95 -2.28 -3.19
CA LEU A 132 12.65 -0.85 -3.34
C LEU A 132 12.89 -0.41 -4.78
N CYS A 133 11.81 -0.28 -5.55
CA CYS A 133 11.85 0.41 -6.84
C CYS A 133 11.84 1.93 -6.59
N LEU A 134 12.95 2.60 -6.89
CA LEU A 134 13.12 4.04 -6.67
C LEU A 134 13.35 4.77 -7.99
N THR A 135 12.51 5.77 -8.25
CA THR A 135 12.71 6.72 -9.34
C THR A 135 13.43 7.96 -8.81
N VAL A 136 14.58 8.29 -9.40
CA VAL A 136 15.30 9.55 -9.13
C VAL A 136 15.03 10.50 -10.29
N SER A 137 14.31 11.58 -10.00
CA SER A 137 14.02 12.65 -10.95
C SER A 137 15.20 13.61 -11.09
N PRO A 138 15.55 14.11 -12.29
CA PRO A 138 16.60 15.10 -12.51
C PRO A 138 16.14 16.52 -12.11
N MET A 139 15.55 16.66 -10.91
CA MET A 139 14.99 17.90 -10.40
C MET A 139 15.53 18.23 -9.01
N LEU A 140 15.73 19.53 -8.76
CA LEU A 140 16.10 20.06 -7.45
C LEU A 140 14.96 20.96 -6.95
N THR A 141 14.27 20.54 -5.88
CA THR A 141 13.09 21.26 -5.37
C THR A 141 13.41 22.19 -4.20
N ALA A 142 14.53 21.97 -3.48
CA ALA A 142 14.87 22.64 -2.20
C ALA A 142 13.70 22.65 -1.18
N GLY A 143 13.87 23.30 -0.02
CA GLY A 143 12.78 23.51 0.94
C GLY A 143 12.47 22.34 1.87
N ASP A 144 11.19 22.22 2.25
CA ASP A 144 10.66 21.33 3.29
C ASP A 144 10.01 20.05 2.74
N ALA A 145 10.29 19.71 1.48
CA ALA A 145 9.82 18.49 0.84
C ALA A 145 10.17 17.26 1.69
N GLN A 146 9.17 16.43 1.95
CA GLN A 146 9.35 15.22 2.75
C GLN A 146 10.18 14.18 2.00
N ARG A 147 10.94 13.37 2.75
CA ARG A 147 11.58 12.16 2.23
C ARG A 147 10.53 11.12 1.86
N ILE A 148 10.89 10.18 1.00
CA ILE A 148 10.01 9.06 0.61
C ILE A 148 9.59 8.17 1.79
N ALA A 149 10.36 8.17 2.89
CA ALA A 149 10.09 7.43 4.10
C ALA A 149 10.27 8.34 5.33
N GLY A 150 9.31 8.29 6.23
CA GLY A 150 9.31 8.99 7.51
C GLY A 150 8.79 8.08 8.62
N GLY A 151 9.12 8.38 9.88
CA GLY A 151 8.74 7.54 11.02
C GLY A 151 9.89 7.34 12.01
N PRO A 152 9.84 6.29 12.84
CA PRO A 152 10.87 6.03 13.84
C PRO A 152 12.24 5.85 13.19
N SER A 153 13.31 6.28 13.87
CA SER A 153 14.68 6.07 13.41
C SER A 153 15.02 4.59 13.42
N VAL A 154 15.76 4.15 12.40
CA VAL A 154 16.35 2.83 12.35
C VAL A 154 17.77 2.95 12.89
N ALA A 155 18.11 2.16 13.92
CA ALA A 155 19.41 2.24 14.57
C ALA A 155 20.56 1.75 13.66
N VAL A 156 20.30 0.73 12.85
CA VAL A 156 21.24 0.18 11.87
C VAL A 156 20.61 0.28 10.48
N PRO A 157 21.17 1.05 9.55
CA PRO A 157 20.64 1.12 8.19
C PRO A 157 20.64 -0.25 7.51
N ARG A 158 19.53 -0.60 6.86
CA ARG A 158 19.44 -1.80 6.03
C ARG A 158 20.18 -1.58 4.72
N ARG A 159 21.02 -2.53 4.33
CA ARG A 159 21.70 -2.52 3.03
C ARG A 159 20.87 -3.27 2.00
N PHE A 160 20.60 -2.63 0.87
CA PHE A 160 20.02 -3.25 -0.32
C PHE A 160 21.12 -3.54 -1.36
N ALA A 161 20.89 -4.54 -2.21
CA ALA A 161 21.72 -4.80 -3.37
C ALA A 161 21.02 -4.23 -4.60
N LEU A 162 21.75 -3.49 -5.43
CA LEU A 162 21.22 -2.97 -6.69
C LEU A 162 21.04 -4.12 -7.68
N ALA A 163 19.80 -4.35 -8.10
CA ALA A 163 19.46 -5.33 -9.12
C ALA A 163 19.56 -4.74 -10.53
N SER A 164 19.06 -3.51 -10.74
CA SER A 164 19.14 -2.85 -12.05
C SER A 164 19.09 -1.32 -11.96
N VAL A 165 19.57 -0.67 -13.02
CA VAL A 165 19.36 0.76 -13.29
C VAL A 165 18.92 0.92 -14.74
N LEU A 166 17.82 1.63 -14.96
CA LEU A 166 17.37 2.08 -16.26
C LEU A 166 17.41 3.62 -16.29
N GLU A 167 17.65 4.20 -17.46
CA GLU A 167 17.63 5.64 -17.68
C GLU A 167 16.70 5.98 -18.84
N GLU A 168 15.86 6.99 -18.65
CA GLU A 168 15.01 7.57 -19.70
C GLU A 168 14.76 9.05 -19.38
N GLU A 169 15.05 9.94 -20.35
CA GLU A 169 14.88 11.40 -20.22
C GLU A 169 15.54 12.01 -18.96
N GLY A 170 16.65 11.42 -18.50
CA GLY A 170 17.38 11.84 -17.30
C GLY A 170 16.80 11.33 -15.98
N PHE A 171 15.69 10.59 -15.98
CA PHE A 171 15.22 9.85 -14.81
C PHE A 171 16.02 8.57 -14.66
N LEU A 172 16.34 8.22 -13.41
CA LEU A 172 16.91 6.91 -13.09
C LEU A 172 15.85 6.04 -12.40
N PHE A 173 15.64 4.84 -12.90
CA PHE A 173 14.76 3.83 -12.30
C PHE A 173 15.61 2.70 -11.74
N THR A 174 15.68 2.59 -10.41
CA THR A 174 16.50 1.59 -9.73
C THR A 174 15.64 0.53 -9.07
N SER A 175 16.09 -0.74 -9.07
CA SER A 175 15.55 -1.83 -8.23
C SER A 175 16.66 -2.56 -7.50
#